data_AF-A0A948X2Z9-F1
#
_entry.id   AF-A0A948X2Z9-F1
#
_cell.length_a   1.000
_cell.length_b   1.000
_cell.length_c   1.000
_cell.angle_alpha   90.00
_cell.angle_beta   90.00
_cell.angle_gamma   90.00
#
_symmetry.space_group_name_H-M   'P 1'
#
loop_
_entity.id
_entity.type
_entity.pdbx_description
1 polymer ?
#
loop_
_entity_poly.entity_id
_entity_poly.type
_entity_poly.pdbx_seq_one_letter_code
_entity_poly.pdbx_strand_id
1 'polypeptide(L)'
;MFEFLKSKPRKDESATPATISVLPDSSNQHNDVRRELIRVVLKDTLRLHGVPFGLLACEVIIVARAPGEEELHIQLVMMKWNEQLLRYASALQQQLRLGLDRFDPSIDHSRYIFSWRLSPDCGCPFPFMPDPKSWRQSAMPQVEQAPVSVLDRRHTRRVPKTVPIEPSPPLASTELSNFAPTQMTPL
;
A
#
# COMPACT_ATOMS: atom_id res chain seq x y z
N MET A 1 -21.02 -48.47 -46.45
CA MET A 1 -21.15 -48.21 -47.90
C MET A 1 -21.34 -46.72 -48.06
N PHE A 2 -20.41 -46.10 -48.78
CA PHE A 2 -20.33 -44.68 -49.07
C PHE A 2 -21.27 -44.35 -50.24
N GLU A 3 -22.12 -43.34 -50.07
CA GLU A 3 -22.69 -42.60 -51.21
C GLU A 3 -22.16 -41.17 -51.15
N PHE A 4 -21.03 -41.00 -51.83
CA PHE A 4 -20.45 -39.75 -52.26
C PHE A 4 -21.19 -39.28 -53.53
N LEU A 5 -21.11 -37.96 -53.80
CA LEU A 5 -21.55 -37.23 -55.02
C LEU A 5 -22.99 -36.69 -54.88
N LYS A 6 -23.29 -35.41 -55.07
CA LYS A 6 -22.68 -34.41 -55.96
C LYS A 6 -23.39 -33.07 -55.71
N SER A 7 -22.67 -32.00 -55.36
CA SER A 7 -23.13 -30.64 -55.68
C SER A 7 -21.96 -29.65 -55.76
N LYS A 8 -21.50 -29.54 -57.01
CA LYS A 8 -20.85 -28.43 -57.73
C LYS A 8 -20.49 -27.15 -56.94
N PRO A 9 -19.25 -26.62 -57.07
CA PRO A 9 -18.90 -25.32 -56.53
C PRO A 9 -19.51 -24.22 -57.40
N ARG A 10 -20.24 -23.28 -56.80
CA ARG A 10 -20.53 -21.99 -57.43
C ARG A 10 -19.37 -21.05 -57.15
N LYS A 11 -18.63 -20.76 -58.21
CA LYS A 11 -17.78 -19.58 -58.33
C LYS A 11 -18.74 -18.43 -58.66
N ASP A 12 -18.95 -17.53 -57.72
CA ASP A 12 -19.37 -16.17 -58.03
C ASP A 12 -18.57 -15.19 -57.17
N GLU A 13 -18.10 -14.21 -57.90
CA GLU A 13 -17.08 -13.24 -57.61
C GLU A 13 -17.80 -11.98 -57.13
N SER A 14 -17.78 -11.74 -55.83
CA SER A 14 -17.96 -10.41 -55.26
C SER A 14 -17.13 -10.34 -53.98
N ALA A 15 -15.81 -10.32 -54.16
CA ALA A 15 -14.87 -9.94 -53.13
C ALA A 15 -15.00 -8.44 -52.88
N THR A 16 -16.05 -8.03 -52.18
CA THR A 16 -15.92 -6.90 -51.26
C THR A 16 -15.09 -7.41 -50.09
N PRO A 17 -13.85 -6.93 -49.86
CA PRO A 17 -13.26 -7.14 -48.56
C PRO A 17 -14.18 -6.39 -47.60
N ALA A 18 -14.92 -7.15 -46.78
CA ALA A 18 -15.42 -6.60 -45.54
C ALA A 18 -14.17 -6.11 -44.81
N THR A 19 -13.87 -4.83 -44.96
CA THR A 19 -12.95 -4.12 -44.10
C THR A 19 -13.52 -4.33 -42.71
N ILE A 20 -12.96 -5.30 -41.98
CA ILE A 20 -13.09 -5.39 -40.54
C ILE A 20 -12.48 -4.07 -40.08
N SER A 21 -13.33 -3.06 -39.93
CA SER A 21 -12.98 -1.81 -39.30
C SER A 21 -12.78 -2.17 -37.84
N VAL A 22 -11.57 -2.63 -37.53
CA VAL A 22 -11.05 -2.63 -36.17
C VAL A 22 -10.83 -1.16 -35.85
N LEU A 23 -11.92 -0.43 -35.63
CA LEU A 23 -11.85 0.81 -34.87
C LEU A 23 -11.25 0.39 -33.52
N PRO A 24 -10.10 0.94 -33.13
CA PRO A 24 -9.63 0.72 -31.78
C PRO A 24 -10.72 1.23 -30.85
N ASP A 25 -11.28 0.30 -30.08
CA ASP A 25 -12.23 0.59 -29.02
C ASP A 25 -11.53 1.56 -28.07
N SER A 26 -11.87 2.85 -28.15
CA SER A 26 -11.18 3.94 -27.45
C SER A 26 -11.20 3.75 -25.94
N SER A 27 -12.21 3.01 -25.45
CA SER A 27 -12.32 2.55 -24.07
C SER A 27 -11.15 1.65 -23.65
N ASN A 28 -10.73 0.71 -24.51
CA ASN A 28 -9.61 -0.21 -24.21
C ASN A 28 -8.27 0.52 -24.18
N GLN A 29 -8.05 1.49 -25.08
CA GLN A 29 -6.84 2.31 -25.05
C GLN A 29 -6.75 3.17 -23.79
N HIS A 30 -7.86 3.79 -23.36
CA HIS A 30 -7.90 4.56 -22.13
C HIS A 30 -7.61 3.69 -20.89
N ASN A 31 -8.16 2.48 -20.89
CA ASN A 31 -7.94 1.50 -19.85
C ASN A 31 -6.49 1.00 -19.80
N ASP A 32 -5.83 0.81 -20.94
CA ASP A 32 -4.41 0.44 -21.00
C ASP A 32 -3.50 1.55 -20.47
N VAL A 33 -3.79 2.82 -20.81
CA VAL A 33 -3.06 3.97 -20.27
C VAL A 33 -3.21 4.04 -18.75
N ARG A 34 -4.44 3.84 -18.22
CA ARG A 34 -4.70 3.83 -16.77
C ARG A 34 -3.94 2.71 -16.06
N ARG A 35 -3.93 1.51 -16.64
CA ARG A 35 -3.15 0.37 -16.11
C ARG A 35 -1.67 0.70 -16.04
N GLU A 36 -1.13 1.32 -17.08
CA GLU A 36 0.28 1.67 -17.13
C GLU A 36 0.64 2.79 -16.16
N LEU A 37 -0.22 3.81 -16.02
CA LEU A 37 -0.09 4.84 -15.00
C LEU A 37 0.06 4.20 -13.61
N ILE A 38 -0.83 3.26 -13.25
CA ILE A 38 -0.79 2.59 -11.95
C ILE A 38 0.51 1.82 -11.75
N ARG A 39 1.01 1.12 -12.77
CA ARG A 39 2.30 0.41 -12.70
C ARG A 39 3.46 1.38 -12.51
N VAL A 40 3.46 2.50 -13.21
CA VAL A 40 4.49 3.54 -13.11
C VAL A 40 4.48 4.18 -11.73
N VAL A 41 3.31 4.55 -11.21
CA VAL A 41 3.18 5.14 -9.87
C VAL A 41 3.62 4.16 -8.81
N LEU A 42 3.19 2.90 -8.87
CA LEU A 42 3.67 1.87 -7.95
C LEU A 42 5.20 1.72 -8.02
N LYS A 43 5.76 1.67 -9.24
CA LYS A 43 7.21 1.58 -9.42
C LYS A 43 7.93 2.78 -8.79
N ASP A 44 7.39 3.99 -8.94
CA ASP A 44 7.97 5.18 -8.33
C ASP A 44 7.84 5.15 -6.80
N THR A 45 6.69 4.74 -6.25
CA THR A 45 6.47 4.56 -4.81
C THR A 45 7.45 3.55 -4.21
N LEU A 46 7.61 2.38 -4.85
CA LEU A 46 8.57 1.35 -4.40
C LEU A 46 10.00 1.89 -4.43
N ARG A 47 10.37 2.64 -5.49
CA ARG A 47 11.69 3.28 -5.61
C ARG A 47 11.94 4.29 -4.49
N LEU A 48 10.96 5.13 -4.18
CA LEU A 48 11.05 6.17 -3.15
C LEU A 48 11.30 5.57 -1.76
N HIS A 49 10.68 4.43 -1.47
CA HIS A 49 10.80 3.75 -0.18
C HIS A 49 11.89 2.65 -0.15
N GLY A 50 12.67 2.50 -1.23
CA GLY A 50 13.74 1.51 -1.31
C GLY A 50 13.27 0.05 -1.34
N VAL A 51 12.02 -0.21 -1.75
CA VAL A 51 11.48 -1.57 -1.85
C VAL A 51 11.90 -2.19 -3.19
N PRO A 52 12.55 -3.37 -3.20
CA PRO A 52 12.94 -4.03 -4.45
C PRO A 52 11.73 -4.43 -5.29
N PHE A 53 11.76 -4.12 -6.59
CA PHE A 53 10.70 -4.45 -7.55
C PHE A 53 10.39 -5.95 -7.66
N GLY A 54 11.34 -6.82 -7.33
CA GLY A 54 11.13 -8.27 -7.35
C GLY A 54 10.33 -8.82 -6.16
N LEU A 55 9.99 -8.00 -5.16
CA LEU A 55 9.18 -8.43 -4.02
C LEU A 55 7.68 -8.34 -4.29
N LEU A 56 7.26 -7.40 -5.13
CA LEU A 56 5.85 -7.12 -5.44
C LEU A 56 5.61 -7.02 -6.93
N ALA A 57 4.61 -7.76 -7.41
CA ALA A 57 4.02 -7.58 -8.73
C ALA A 57 2.68 -6.83 -8.61
N CYS A 58 2.24 -6.24 -9.73
CA CYS A 58 1.00 -5.46 -9.80
C CYS A 58 0.15 -5.95 -10.97
N GLU A 59 -1.05 -6.43 -10.63
CA GLU A 59 -2.05 -6.86 -11.59
C GLU A 59 -3.24 -5.91 -11.47
N VAL A 60 -3.59 -5.25 -12.57
CA VAL A 60 -4.73 -4.33 -12.62
C VAL A 60 -5.85 -4.98 -13.41
N ILE A 61 -6.98 -5.18 -12.75
CA ILE A 61 -8.17 -5.80 -13.31
C ILE A 61 -9.26 -4.73 -13.35
N ILE A 62 -9.91 -4.59 -14.50
CA ILE A 62 -11.03 -3.65 -14.67
C ILE A 62 -12.28 -4.51 -14.79
N VAL A 63 -13.23 -4.29 -13.89
CA VAL A 63 -14.47 -5.03 -13.80
C VAL A 63 -15.61 -4.07 -14.11
N ALA A 64 -16.37 -4.33 -15.17
CA ALA A 64 -17.60 -3.59 -15.45
C ALA A 64 -18.71 -4.13 -14.55
N ARG A 65 -19.17 -3.32 -13.59
CA ARG A 65 -20.22 -3.72 -12.62
C ARG A 65 -21.62 -3.41 -13.14
N ALA A 66 -21.77 -2.29 -13.83
CA ALA A 66 -23.01 -1.82 -14.45
C ALA A 66 -22.66 -1.02 -15.72
N PRO A 67 -23.61 -0.81 -16.66
CA PRO A 67 -23.36 0.04 -17.82
C PRO A 67 -22.98 1.46 -17.37
N GLY A 68 -21.72 1.83 -17.60
CA GLY A 68 -21.16 3.14 -17.20
C GLY A 68 -20.41 3.16 -15.85
N GLU A 69 -20.44 2.08 -15.08
CA GLU A 69 -19.65 1.94 -13.85
C GLU A 69 -18.56 0.88 -14.02
N GLU A 70 -17.34 1.37 -14.29
CA GLU A 70 -16.12 0.57 -14.26
C GLU A 70 -15.51 0.63 -12.87
N GLU A 71 -15.26 -0.53 -12.28
CA GLU A 71 -14.55 -0.68 -11.02
C GLU A 71 -13.15 -1.20 -11.28
N LEU A 72 -12.14 -0.51 -10.74
CA LEU A 72 -10.75 -0.85 -10.96
C LEU A 72 -10.18 -1.53 -9.71
N HIS A 73 -9.71 -2.75 -9.92
CA HIS A 73 -9.12 -3.60 -8.89
C HIS A 73 -7.61 -3.65 -9.09
N ILE A 74 -6.87 -3.15 -8.11
CA ILE A 74 -5.42 -3.20 -8.05
C ILE A 74 -5.05 -4.37 -7.14
N GLN A 75 -4.45 -5.41 -7.72
CA GLN A 75 -3.93 -6.54 -6.96
C GLN A 75 -2.41 -6.40 -6.81
N LEU A 76 -1.98 -6.27 -5.56
CA LEU A 76 -0.58 -6.28 -5.19
C LEU A 76 -0.19 -7.71 -4.81
N VAL A 77 0.62 -8.33 -5.65
CA VAL A 77 1.02 -9.74 -5.50
C VAL A 77 2.42 -9.80 -4.90
N MET A 78 2.54 -10.31 -3.68
CA MET A 78 3.82 -10.52 -3.02
C MET A 78 4.50 -11.77 -3.58
N MET A 79 5.59 -11.54 -4.31
CA MET A 79 6.37 -12.58 -5.00
C MET A 79 7.39 -13.25 -4.08
N LYS A 80 7.89 -12.53 -3.07
CA LYS A 80 8.83 -13.03 -2.07
C LYS A 80 8.40 -12.57 -0.68
N TRP A 81 8.42 -13.49 0.27
CA TRP A 81 8.04 -13.22 1.65
C TRP A 81 8.96 -12.16 2.28
N ASN A 82 8.33 -11.15 2.89
CA ASN A 82 9.04 -10.15 3.68
C ASN A 82 8.11 -9.61 4.77
N GLU A 83 8.49 -9.82 6.04
CA GLU A 83 7.69 -9.39 7.19
C GLU A 83 7.59 -7.88 7.34
N GLN A 84 8.66 -7.14 7.01
CA GLN A 84 8.64 -5.68 7.09
C GLN A 84 7.66 -5.11 6.07
N LEU A 85 7.66 -5.66 4.86
CA LEU A 85 6.73 -5.26 3.82
C LEU A 85 5.27 -5.51 4.21
N LEU A 86 4.97 -6.66 4.81
CA LEU A 86 3.63 -6.97 5.31
C LEU A 86 3.22 -6.05 6.47
N ARG A 87 4.15 -5.75 7.38
CA ARG A 87 3.91 -4.82 8.49
C ARG A 87 3.56 -3.42 8.01
N TYR A 88 4.17 -2.96 6.92
CA TYR A 88 3.93 -1.65 6.32
C TYR A 88 3.03 -1.69 5.08
N ALA A 89 2.30 -2.78 4.85
CA ALA A 89 1.47 -2.95 3.66
C ALA A 89 0.39 -1.85 3.55
N SER A 90 -0.27 -1.53 4.66
CA SER A 90 -1.27 -0.46 4.71
C SER A 90 -0.67 0.92 4.40
N ALA A 91 0.53 1.21 4.93
CA ALA A 91 1.23 2.46 4.68
C ALA A 91 1.64 2.57 3.20
N LEU A 92 2.18 1.49 2.62
CA LEU A 92 2.52 1.46 1.20
C LEU A 92 1.29 1.69 0.31
N GLN A 93 0.17 1.06 0.64
CA GLN A 93 -1.10 1.25 -0.07
C GLN A 93 -1.57 2.71 -0.01
N GLN A 94 -1.43 3.37 1.15
CA GLN A 94 -1.76 4.79 1.29
C GLN A 94 -0.83 5.67 0.45
N GLN A 95 0.48 5.39 0.44
CA GLN A 95 1.44 6.13 -0.39
C GLN A 95 1.17 5.96 -1.88
N LEU A 96 0.79 4.77 -2.31
CA LEU A 96 0.37 4.51 -3.68
C LEU A 96 -0.88 5.32 -4.05
N ARG A 97 -1.89 5.36 -3.18
CA ARG A 97 -3.10 6.17 -3.41
C ARG A 97 -2.77 7.66 -3.54
N LEU A 98 -1.96 8.20 -2.63
CA LEU A 98 -1.50 9.59 -2.71
C LEU A 98 -0.69 9.86 -3.98
N GLY A 99 0.11 8.88 -4.41
CA GLY A 99 0.82 8.93 -5.68
C GLY A 99 -0.15 9.03 -6.86
N LEU A 100 -1.18 8.17 -6.90
CA LEU A 100 -2.20 8.19 -7.95
C LEU A 100 -2.93 9.54 -8.00
N ASP A 101 -3.37 10.06 -6.83
CA ASP A 101 -4.02 11.36 -6.72
C ASP A 101 -3.15 12.51 -7.23
N ARG A 102 -1.82 12.42 -7.06
CA ARG A 102 -0.88 13.42 -7.56
C ARG A 102 -0.68 13.36 -9.08
N PHE A 103 -0.69 12.16 -9.66
CA PHE A 103 -0.44 11.95 -11.09
C PHE A 103 -1.70 12.17 -11.93
N ASP A 104 -2.88 11.83 -11.43
CA ASP A 104 -4.15 12.04 -12.13
C ASP A 104 -5.24 12.60 -11.21
N PRO A 105 -5.24 13.91 -10.92
CA PRO A 105 -6.23 14.52 -10.04
C PRO A 105 -7.64 14.56 -10.64
N SER A 106 -7.81 14.18 -11.91
CA SER A 106 -9.11 14.26 -12.61
C SER A 106 -10.01 13.08 -12.28
N ILE A 107 -9.43 11.97 -11.82
CA ILE A 107 -10.14 10.73 -11.50
C ILE A 107 -10.32 10.61 -9.99
N ASP A 108 -11.52 10.22 -9.59
CA ASP A 108 -11.79 9.87 -8.20
C ASP A 108 -11.27 8.46 -7.88
N HIS A 109 -10.05 8.40 -7.36
CA HIS A 109 -9.37 7.16 -6.97
C HIS A 109 -9.93 6.51 -5.70
N SER A 110 -10.92 7.12 -5.04
CA SER A 110 -11.57 6.52 -3.87
C SER A 110 -12.29 5.20 -4.21
N ARG A 111 -12.69 5.05 -5.48
CA ARG A 111 -13.34 3.86 -6.05
C ARG A 111 -12.39 2.70 -6.33
N TYR A 112 -11.08 2.88 -6.18
CA TYR A 112 -10.12 1.80 -6.43
C TYR A 112 -10.11 0.80 -5.27
N ILE A 113 -10.30 -0.47 -5.62
CA ILE A 113 -10.17 -1.58 -4.69
C ILE A 113 -8.72 -2.06 -4.72
N PHE A 114 -8.08 -2.02 -3.55
CA PHE A 114 -6.76 -2.61 -3.36
C PHE A 114 -6.91 -3.98 -2.71
N SER A 115 -6.25 -4.97 -3.31
CA SER A 115 -6.21 -6.33 -2.79
C SER A 115 -4.78 -6.81 -2.68
N TRP A 116 -4.49 -7.58 -1.64
CA TRP A 116 -3.18 -8.16 -1.38
C TRP A 116 -3.25 -9.65 -1.62
N ARG A 117 -2.39 -10.15 -2.50
CA ARG A 117 -2.26 -11.57 -2.81
C ARG A 117 -0.85 -12.02 -2.48
N LEU A 118 -0.72 -13.19 -1.89
CA LEU A 118 0.57 -13.84 -1.71
C LEU A 118 0.75 -14.84 -2.86
N SER A 119 1.89 -14.79 -3.54
CA SER A 119 2.23 -15.83 -4.52
C SER A 119 2.34 -17.18 -3.80
N PRO A 120 1.88 -18.30 -4.40
CA PRO A 120 2.08 -19.63 -3.81
C PRO A 120 3.57 -19.93 -3.59
N ASP A 121 4.45 -19.37 -4.43
CA ASP A 121 5.90 -19.55 -4.37
C ASP A 121 6.61 -18.46 -3.57
N CYS A 122 5.91 -17.68 -2.73
CA CYS A 122 6.50 -16.58 -1.99
C CYS A 122 7.52 -17.01 -0.92
N GLY A 123 7.59 -18.30 -0.58
CA GLY A 123 8.55 -18.83 0.38
C GLY A 123 8.24 -18.45 1.83
N CYS A 124 6.96 -18.39 2.20
CA CYS A 124 6.54 -18.09 3.58
C CYS A 124 7.13 -19.13 4.57
N PRO A 125 7.83 -18.69 5.64
CA PRO A 125 8.45 -19.59 6.61
C PRO A 125 7.46 -20.14 7.66
N PHE A 126 6.19 -19.78 7.57
CA PHE A 126 5.13 -20.18 8.51
C PHE A 126 4.22 -21.24 7.88
N PRO A 127 4.54 -22.54 8.01
CA PRO A 127 3.72 -23.61 7.44
C PRO A 127 2.44 -23.91 8.25
N PHE A 128 2.40 -23.52 9.52
CA PHE A 128 1.28 -23.79 10.42
C PHE A 128 0.75 -22.50 11.04
N MET A 129 -0.56 -22.44 11.23
CA MET A 129 -1.20 -21.34 11.95
C MET A 129 -0.88 -21.43 13.45
N PRO A 130 -0.67 -20.30 14.13
CA PRO A 130 -0.43 -20.29 15.57
C PRO A 130 -1.68 -20.74 16.35
N ASP A 131 -1.48 -21.27 17.56
CA ASP A 131 -2.55 -21.73 18.44
C ASP A 131 -3.61 -20.62 18.63
N PRO A 132 -4.93 -20.90 18.51
CA PRO A 132 -5.96 -19.87 18.61
C PRO A 132 -5.91 -18.98 19.87
N LYS A 133 -5.34 -19.50 20.96
CA LYS A 133 -5.17 -18.74 22.21
C LYS A 133 -4.17 -17.59 22.07
N SER A 134 -3.16 -17.72 21.21
CA SER A 134 -2.15 -16.69 20.98
C SER A 134 -2.74 -15.36 20.49
N TRP A 135 -3.78 -15.40 19.65
CA TRP A 135 -4.47 -14.20 19.15
C TRP A 135 -5.15 -13.40 20.26
N ARG A 136 -5.67 -14.08 21.30
CA ARG A 136 -6.36 -13.42 22.42
C ARG A 136 -5.40 -12.83 23.44
N GLN A 137 -4.20 -13.38 23.58
CA GLN A 137 -3.18 -12.89 24.51
C GLN A 137 -2.49 -11.64 23.99
N SER A 138 -2.35 -11.50 22.66
CA SER A 138 -1.72 -10.33 22.04
C SER A 138 -2.67 -9.14 21.89
N ALA A 139 -3.98 -9.36 21.95
CA ALA A 139 -4.97 -8.30 22.16
C ALA A 139 -4.90 -7.85 23.62
N MET A 140 -3.89 -7.03 23.96
CA MET A 140 -3.90 -6.35 25.26
C MET A 140 -5.29 -5.72 25.47
N PRO A 141 -5.89 -5.85 26.67
CA PRO A 141 -7.07 -5.06 26.97
C PRO A 141 -6.68 -3.60 26.76
N GLN A 142 -7.37 -2.91 25.84
CA GLN A 142 -7.40 -1.46 25.90
C GLN A 142 -7.79 -1.14 27.33
N VAL A 143 -6.84 -0.59 28.09
CA VAL A 143 -7.17 0.03 29.37
C VAL A 143 -8.20 1.07 28.98
N GLU A 144 -9.46 0.77 29.25
CA GLU A 144 -10.57 1.68 29.16
C GLU A 144 -10.16 2.86 30.02
N GLN A 145 -9.61 3.89 29.37
CA GLN A 145 -9.27 5.12 30.03
C GLN A 145 -10.62 5.65 30.49
N ALA A 146 -10.93 5.39 31.77
CA ALA A 146 -12.07 5.98 32.43
C ALA A 146 -12.09 7.46 32.02
N PRO A 147 -13.22 7.96 31.48
CA PRO A 147 -13.27 9.29 30.93
C PRO A 147 -12.73 10.23 31.99
N VAL A 148 -11.60 10.89 31.68
CA VAL A 148 -11.01 11.86 32.59
C VAL A 148 -12.08 12.91 32.81
N SER A 149 -12.72 12.87 33.97
CA SER A 149 -13.75 13.83 34.35
C SER A 149 -13.12 15.21 34.31
N VAL A 150 -13.43 15.98 33.26
CA VAL A 150 -12.92 17.35 33.06
C VAL A 150 -13.30 18.25 34.24
N LEU A 151 -14.28 17.83 35.05
CA LEU A 151 -14.74 18.53 36.26
C LEU A 151 -13.83 18.33 37.48
N ASP A 152 -12.96 17.32 37.52
CA ASP A 152 -12.05 17.07 38.66
C ASP A 152 -10.77 17.92 38.63
N ARG A 153 -10.56 18.73 37.57
CA ARG A 153 -9.43 19.67 37.51
C ARG A 153 -9.52 20.80 38.53
N ARG A 154 -10.68 21.04 39.14
CA ARG A 154 -10.88 22.15 40.10
C ARG A 154 -10.73 21.76 41.57
N HIS A 155 -10.61 20.47 41.89
CA HIS A 155 -10.53 19.99 43.28
C HIS A 155 -9.20 19.35 43.68
N THR A 156 -8.16 19.44 42.84
CA THR A 156 -6.80 19.15 43.31
C THR A 156 -6.27 20.36 44.08
N ARG A 157 -6.35 20.26 45.41
CA ARG A 157 -5.63 21.13 46.34
C ARG A 157 -4.14 21.09 45.95
N ARG A 158 -3.57 22.22 45.52
CA ARG A 158 -2.12 22.37 45.37
C ARG A 158 -1.45 21.87 46.65
N VAL A 159 -0.62 20.85 46.53
CA VAL A 159 0.23 20.41 47.63
C VAL A 159 1.20 21.57 47.93
N PRO A 160 1.25 22.10 49.17
CA PRO A 160 2.19 23.16 49.52
C PRO A 160 3.63 22.67 49.38
N LYS A 161 4.45 23.47 48.70
CA LYS A 161 5.89 23.26 48.53
C LYS A 161 6.61 23.72 49.79
N THR A 162 6.96 22.79 50.68
CA THR A 162 7.99 22.91 51.73
C THR A 162 8.17 21.50 52.31
N VAL A 163 9.35 20.93 52.53
CA VAL A 163 10.52 21.41 53.29
C VAL A 163 11.80 20.63 52.82
N PRO A 164 12.93 20.60 53.57
CA PRO A 164 14.20 21.31 53.35
C PRO A 164 15.35 20.43 52.82
N ILE A 165 16.39 21.09 52.31
CA ILE A 165 17.69 20.50 52.00
C ILE A 165 18.53 20.54 53.30
N GLU A 166 18.89 19.37 53.83
CA GLU A 166 20.03 19.20 54.75
C GLU A 166 21.14 18.36 54.09
N PRO A 167 22.41 18.55 54.50
CA PRO A 167 23.57 18.40 53.63
C PRO A 167 24.22 17.02 53.74
N SER A 168 24.85 16.57 52.65
CA SER A 168 25.86 15.51 52.67
C SER A 168 27.24 16.14 52.41
N PRO A 169 28.29 15.88 53.24
CA PRO A 169 29.63 16.46 53.08
C PRO A 169 30.50 15.80 51.98
N PRO A 170 31.69 16.36 51.65
CA PRO A 170 32.20 16.44 50.28
C PRO A 170 33.50 15.65 49.97
N LEU A 171 33.96 15.81 48.71
CA LEU A 171 35.29 15.59 48.09
C LEU A 171 35.53 14.17 47.53
N ALA A 172 36.05 13.97 46.31
CA ALA A 172 37.05 14.76 45.61
C ALA A 172 36.89 14.81 44.08
N SER A 173 37.41 15.92 43.57
CA SER A 173 37.63 16.41 42.21
C SER A 173 38.26 15.41 41.24
N THR A 174 37.89 15.50 39.95
CA THR A 174 38.88 15.65 38.86
C THR A 174 38.19 16.36 37.69
N GLU A 175 38.79 17.46 37.30
CA GLU A 175 38.37 18.41 36.27
C GLU A 175 38.72 17.96 34.84
N LEU A 176 38.32 18.83 33.91
CA LEU A 176 38.83 19.08 32.54
C LEU A 176 38.03 18.38 31.43
N SER A 177 37.10 19.11 30.81
CA SER A 177 37.36 20.10 29.75
C SER A 177 37.59 19.41 28.40
N ASN A 178 36.62 19.54 27.50
CA ASN A 178 36.80 20.06 26.14
C ASN A 178 35.49 19.94 25.35
N PHE A 179 34.67 20.99 25.42
CA PHE A 179 33.75 21.34 24.35
C PHE A 179 34.50 22.24 23.37
N ALA A 180 34.46 21.92 22.07
CA ALA A 180 34.82 22.86 21.01
C ALA A 180 33.60 23.07 20.09
N PRO A 181 33.17 24.33 19.87
CA PRO A 181 32.01 24.68 19.05
C PRO A 181 32.35 24.83 17.55
N THR A 182 31.33 24.61 16.74
CA THR A 182 31.25 24.75 15.28
C THR A 182 31.84 26.07 14.76
N GLN A 183 32.79 26.01 13.82
CA GLN A 183 33.18 27.17 13.00
C GLN A 183 32.50 27.09 11.63
N MET A 184 31.76 28.14 11.29
CA MET A 184 31.25 28.41 9.94
C MET A 184 32.38 28.98 9.07
N THR A 185 32.49 28.51 7.84
CA THR A 185 33.42 29.03 6.82
C THR A 185 32.69 30.00 5.90
N PRO A 186 33.21 31.23 5.68
CA PRO A 186 32.84 32.03 4.52
C PRO A 186 34.05 32.39 3.67
N LEU A 187 34.01 32.02 2.38
CA LEU A 187 34.09 32.90 1.20
C LEU A 187 34.09 32.05 -0.06
#